data_AF-A0A3P8ZBZ7-F1
#
_entry.id   AF-A0A3P8ZBZ7-F1
#
_cell.length_a   1.000
_cell.length_b   1.000
_cell.length_c   1.000
_cell.angle_alpha   90.00
_cell.angle_beta   90.00
_cell.angle_gamma   90.00
#
_symmetry.space_group_name_H-M   'P 1'
#
loop_
_entity.id
_entity.type
_entity.pdbx_description
1 polymer ?
#
loop_
_entity_poly.entity_id
_entity_poly.type
_entity_poly.pdbx_seq_one_letter_code
_entity_poly.pdbx_strand_id
1 'polypeptide(L)'
;MSLCDDTLLCNYPKCRSKLCGFAWVTACSHAFCDQHGSGEFSRSPAICPACSSALSGKMDIVRTELSPSEEYKAMVLAGLRPETVLDISARALAFWTYQVHQERMFQEYSLSRAESQVKQMEKVLTQQNQNRELELNAMRGEVASLKKVMDEYKRKYSEVSERLMERNRQYQKLQGLYDSLRLRNMVVGDREAPRQAAPPEFTTGVIRQPSPRGSPSFLATGPDGDSRLFSSLEPDTGGKTFFQFSSPARDKGRTLFKKY
;
A
#
# COMPACT_ATOMS: atom_id res chain seq x y z
N MET A 1 -8.79 30.40 20.25
CA MET A 1 -9.83 29.67 19.49
C MET A 1 -10.20 30.55 18.33
N SER A 2 -9.84 30.18 17.10
CA SER A 2 -10.20 30.99 15.93
C SER A 2 -11.72 30.98 15.86
N LEU A 3 -12.34 32.16 15.97
CA LEU A 3 -13.73 32.34 15.57
C LEU A 3 -13.80 31.81 14.13
N CYS A 4 -14.68 30.83 13.89
CA CYS A 4 -15.00 30.45 12.53
C CYS A 4 -15.34 31.74 11.80
N ASP A 5 -14.59 32.05 10.75
CA ASP A 5 -14.91 33.15 9.87
C ASP A 5 -16.21 32.72 9.20
N ASP A 6 -17.36 33.16 9.75
CA ASP A 6 -18.70 32.72 9.37
C ASP A 6 -18.96 33.16 7.93
N THR A 7 -18.47 32.34 7.00
CA THR A 7 -18.57 32.56 5.57
C THR A 7 -19.70 31.72 5.02
N LEU A 8 -20.62 32.35 4.28
CA LEU A 8 -21.63 31.60 3.54
C LEU A 8 -20.94 30.66 2.55
N LEU A 9 -21.43 29.42 2.49
CA LEU A 9 -20.95 28.40 1.56
C LEU A 9 -22.06 28.09 0.55
N CYS A 10 -21.66 27.74 -0.66
CA CYS A 10 -22.62 27.28 -1.66
C CYS A 10 -23.33 26.01 -1.19
N ASN A 11 -24.66 26.01 -1.17
CA ASN A 11 -25.48 24.85 -0.80
C ASN A 11 -25.70 23.86 -1.95
N TYR A 12 -25.07 24.05 -3.12
CA TYR A 12 -25.19 23.09 -4.21
C TYR A 12 -24.54 21.75 -3.80
N PRO A 13 -25.20 20.60 -4.03
CA PRO A 13 -24.61 19.31 -3.68
C PRO A 13 -23.21 19.16 -4.28
N LYS A 14 -22.22 18.84 -3.44
CA LYS A 14 -20.78 18.72 -3.80
C LYS A 14 -20.04 20.04 -4.02
N CYS A 15 -20.71 21.18 -4.07
CA CYS A 15 -20.04 22.48 -4.02
C CYS A 15 -19.83 22.90 -2.57
N ARG A 16 -18.66 23.47 -2.26
CA ARG A 16 -18.34 24.07 -0.96
C ARG A 16 -17.57 25.37 -1.10
N SER A 17 -17.76 26.06 -2.23
CA SER A 17 -17.10 27.34 -2.45
C SER A 17 -17.62 28.36 -1.44
N LYS A 18 -16.71 29.17 -0.90
CA LYS A 18 -17.05 30.36 -0.14
C LYS A 18 -17.74 31.34 -1.06
N LEU A 19 -18.88 31.88 -0.62
CA LEU A 19 -19.61 32.89 -1.35
C LEU A 19 -19.02 34.25 -1.01
N CYS A 20 -18.61 34.99 -2.04
CA CYS A 20 -18.06 36.33 -1.91
C CYS A 20 -18.58 37.23 -3.04
N GLY A 21 -18.74 38.52 -2.76
CA GLY A 21 -19.35 39.46 -3.70
C GLY A 21 -20.85 39.19 -3.86
N PHE A 22 -21.23 38.34 -4.80
CA PHE A 22 -22.64 38.02 -5.08
C PHE A 22 -22.99 36.56 -4.79
N ALA A 23 -24.22 36.35 -4.37
CA ALA A 23 -24.81 35.03 -4.18
C ALA A 23 -26.26 34.99 -4.66
N TRP A 24 -26.69 33.81 -5.10
CA TRP A 24 -28.08 33.53 -5.38
C TRP A 24 -28.73 32.96 -4.15
N VAL A 25 -29.70 33.66 -3.57
CA VAL A 25 -30.41 33.26 -2.35
C VAL A 25 -31.84 32.93 -2.71
N THR A 26 -32.36 31.85 -2.11
CA THR A 26 -33.73 31.38 -2.35
C THR A 26 -34.63 31.62 -1.14
N ALA A 27 -35.96 31.65 -1.35
CA ALA A 27 -36.94 31.76 -0.26
C ALA A 27 -36.89 30.59 0.73
N CYS A 28 -36.41 29.41 0.30
CA CYS A 28 -36.13 28.28 1.20
C CYS A 28 -34.80 28.40 1.96
N SER A 29 -34.23 29.61 2.04
CA SER A 29 -33.02 29.93 2.79
C SER A 29 -31.76 29.21 2.32
N HIS A 30 -31.65 28.83 1.04
CA HIS A 30 -30.42 28.29 0.46
C HIS A 30 -29.68 29.35 -0.37
N ALA A 31 -28.34 29.30 -0.35
CA ALA A 31 -27.44 30.22 -1.04
C ALA A 31 -26.53 29.47 -2.01
N PHE A 32 -26.31 30.04 -3.20
CA PHE A 32 -25.55 29.43 -4.28
C PHE A 32 -24.57 30.43 -4.90
N CYS A 33 -23.43 29.92 -5.36
CA CYS A 33 -22.47 30.74 -6.12
C CYS A 33 -23.05 31.08 -7.51
N ASP A 34 -22.47 32.09 -8.16
CA ASP A 34 -22.94 32.53 -9.48
C ASP A 34 -22.98 31.41 -10.52
N GLN A 35 -22.03 30.48 -10.50
CA GLN A 35 -21.99 29.34 -11.42
C GLN A 35 -23.24 28.45 -11.29
N HIS A 36 -23.61 28.06 -10.06
CA HIS A 36 -24.76 27.18 -9.83
C HIS A 36 -26.08 27.95 -9.90
N GLY A 37 -26.13 29.19 -9.39
CA GLY A 37 -27.33 30.01 -9.44
C GLY A 37 -27.76 30.31 -10.87
N SER A 38 -26.86 30.80 -11.71
CA SER A 38 -27.16 31.07 -13.12
C SER A 38 -27.50 29.82 -13.92
N GLY A 39 -26.84 28.68 -13.64
CA GLY A 39 -27.09 27.43 -14.35
C GLY A 39 -28.41 26.75 -14.01
N GLU A 40 -28.77 26.73 -12.72
CA GLU A 40 -29.94 25.97 -12.23
C GLU A 40 -31.23 26.81 -12.27
N PHE A 41 -31.15 28.11 -11.95
CA PHE A 41 -32.34 28.97 -11.86
C PHE A 41 -32.78 29.60 -13.19
N SER A 42 -32.00 29.40 -14.26
CA SER A 42 -32.44 29.77 -15.61
C SER A 42 -33.50 28.81 -16.19
N ARG A 43 -33.74 27.67 -15.54
CA ARG A 43 -34.68 26.64 -15.99
C ARG A 43 -36.07 26.88 -15.40
N SER A 44 -37.12 26.53 -16.17
CA SER A 44 -38.52 26.60 -15.72
C SER A 44 -39.13 25.19 -15.69
N PRO A 45 -39.74 24.76 -14.58
CA PRO A 45 -39.82 25.46 -13.30
C PRO A 45 -38.46 25.50 -12.59
N ALA A 46 -38.18 26.58 -11.87
CA ALA A 46 -37.00 26.65 -11.03
C ALA A 46 -37.21 25.80 -9.77
N ILE A 47 -36.25 24.92 -9.46
CA ILE A 47 -36.29 24.02 -8.32
C ILE A 47 -35.00 24.23 -7.52
N CYS A 48 -35.10 24.35 -6.20
CA CYS A 48 -33.93 24.47 -5.34
C CYS A 48 -33.05 23.20 -5.43
N PRO A 49 -31.77 23.30 -5.83
CA PRO A 49 -30.88 22.13 -5.91
C PRO A 49 -30.57 21.48 -4.55
N ALA A 50 -30.79 22.19 -3.45
CA ALA A 50 -30.46 21.72 -2.11
C ALA A 50 -31.61 20.96 -1.42
N CYS A 51 -32.85 21.45 -1.54
CA CYS A 51 -34.02 20.88 -0.85
C CYS A 51 -35.18 20.50 -1.76
N SER A 52 -35.02 20.66 -3.08
CA SER A 52 -36.03 20.32 -4.10
C SER A 52 -37.35 21.10 -3.99
N SER A 53 -37.41 22.17 -3.22
CA SER A 53 -38.56 23.07 -3.19
C SER A 53 -38.74 23.76 -4.55
N ALA A 54 -39.98 23.83 -5.03
CA ALA A 54 -40.34 24.62 -6.21
C ALA A 54 -40.25 26.12 -5.88
N LEU A 55 -39.65 26.89 -6.77
CA LEU A 55 -39.39 28.32 -6.62
C LEU A 55 -40.15 29.07 -7.73
N SER A 56 -41.44 29.30 -7.52
CA SER A 56 -42.35 29.88 -8.52
C SER A 56 -42.75 31.34 -8.22
N GLY A 57 -42.48 31.81 -7.00
CA GLY A 57 -42.73 33.17 -6.57
C GLY A 57 -41.76 34.18 -7.19
N LYS A 58 -42.23 35.41 -7.40
CA LYS A 58 -41.43 36.51 -8.00
C LYS A 58 -40.17 36.85 -7.19
N MET A 59 -40.18 36.60 -5.88
CA MET A 59 -39.07 36.85 -4.96
C MET A 59 -38.48 35.56 -4.38
N ASP A 60 -38.79 34.40 -4.97
CA ASP A 60 -38.29 33.12 -4.47
C ASP A 60 -36.80 32.91 -4.75
N ILE A 61 -36.24 33.70 -5.67
CA ILE A 61 -34.85 33.64 -6.09
C ILE A 61 -34.37 35.08 -6.27
N VAL A 62 -33.31 35.44 -5.56
CA VAL A 62 -32.70 36.77 -5.63
C VAL A 62 -31.20 36.64 -5.75
N ARG A 63 -30.59 37.34 -6.70
CA ARG A 63 -29.15 37.54 -6.72
C ARG A 63 -28.83 38.77 -5.87
N THR A 64 -28.15 38.55 -4.74
CA THR A 64 -27.85 39.59 -3.75
C THR A 64 -26.35 39.82 -3.61
N GLU A 65 -25.98 41.06 -3.30
CA GLU A 65 -24.62 41.41 -2.92
C GLU A 65 -24.45 41.12 -1.42
N LEU A 66 -23.42 40.33 -1.07
CA LEU A 66 -23.15 39.92 0.31
C LEU A 66 -22.45 41.01 1.13
N SER A 67 -21.87 41.99 0.47
CA SER A 67 -21.13 43.11 1.07
C SER A 67 -21.51 44.44 0.40
N PRO A 68 -22.76 44.91 0.55
CA PRO A 68 -23.20 46.16 -0.05
C PRO A 68 -22.54 47.38 0.63
N SER A 69 -22.52 48.52 -0.06
CA SER A 69 -21.95 49.77 0.47
C SER A 69 -22.74 50.32 1.67
N GLU A 70 -22.09 51.16 2.49
CA GLU A 70 -22.75 51.79 3.64
C GLU A 70 -23.90 52.72 3.20
N GLU A 71 -23.75 53.41 2.07
CA GLU A 71 -24.80 54.25 1.49
C GLU A 71 -26.02 53.41 1.10
N TYR A 72 -25.82 52.24 0.50
CA TYR A 72 -26.92 51.34 0.15
C TYR A 72 -27.67 50.85 1.40
N LYS A 73 -26.93 50.46 2.45
CA LYS A 73 -27.52 50.03 3.74
C LYS A 73 -28.35 51.14 4.38
N ALA A 74 -27.87 52.38 4.36
CA ALA A 74 -28.62 53.52 4.88
C ALA A 74 -29.89 53.80 4.06
N MET A 75 -29.76 53.80 2.73
CA MET A 75 -30.86 54.15 1.82
C MET A 75 -31.97 53.11 1.81
N VAL A 76 -31.67 51.81 1.90
CA VAL A 76 -32.71 50.76 1.93
C VAL A 76 -33.55 50.78 3.22
N LEU A 77 -33.00 51.34 4.30
CA LEU A 77 -33.69 51.46 5.59
C LEU A 77 -34.41 52.81 5.77
N ALA A 78 -34.08 53.83 4.97
CA ALA A 78 -34.64 55.16 5.10
C ALA A 78 -36.16 55.18 4.87
N GLY A 79 -36.91 55.79 5.80
CA GLY A 79 -38.37 55.90 5.74
C GLY A 79 -39.13 54.66 6.25
N LEU A 80 -38.43 53.57 6.62
CA LEU A 80 -39.07 52.41 7.25
C LEU A 80 -39.36 52.69 8.73
N ARG A 81 -40.46 52.13 9.23
CA ARG A 81 -40.78 52.17 10.66
C ARG A 81 -39.86 51.23 11.45
N PRO A 82 -39.57 51.51 12.73
CA PRO A 82 -38.73 50.65 13.56
C PRO A 82 -39.17 49.18 13.58
N GLU A 83 -40.47 48.91 13.61
CA GLU A 83 -41.01 47.54 13.64
C GLU A 83 -40.65 46.77 12.35
N THR A 84 -40.67 47.44 11.21
CA THR A 84 -40.29 46.85 9.92
C THR A 84 -38.79 46.56 9.87
N VAL A 85 -37.96 47.47 10.39
CA VAL A 85 -36.49 47.26 10.45
C VAL A 85 -36.15 46.08 11.35
N LEU A 86 -36.83 45.93 12.48
CA LEU A 86 -36.65 44.79 13.38
C LEU A 86 -37.11 43.47 12.74
N ASP A 87 -38.24 43.46 12.00
CA ASP A 87 -38.69 42.27 11.25
C ASP A 87 -37.67 41.85 10.18
N ILE A 88 -37.16 42.80 9.39
CA ILE A 88 -36.11 42.54 8.39
C ILE A 88 -34.87 41.94 9.05
N SER A 89 -34.43 42.53 10.17
CA SER A 89 -33.28 42.06 10.94
C SER A 89 -33.49 40.65 11.47
N ALA A 90 -34.67 40.36 12.04
CA ALA A 90 -35.03 39.04 12.54
C ALA A 90 -34.99 37.97 11.44
N ARG A 91 -35.50 38.28 10.23
CA ARG A 91 -35.44 37.37 9.07
C ARG A 91 -34.01 37.13 8.60
N ALA A 92 -33.18 38.17 8.56
CA ALA A 92 -31.77 38.04 8.20
C ALA A 92 -31.00 37.15 9.20
N LEU A 93 -31.26 37.32 10.51
CA LEU A 93 -30.68 36.48 11.55
C LEU A 93 -31.17 35.03 11.46
N ALA A 94 -32.44 34.80 11.17
CA ALA A 94 -33.00 33.47 10.97
C ALA A 94 -32.32 32.75 9.79
N PHE A 95 -32.09 33.45 8.68
CA PHE A 95 -31.34 32.94 7.54
C PHE A 95 -29.91 32.51 7.94
N TRP A 96 -29.16 33.38 8.63
CA TRP A 96 -27.81 33.05 9.07
C TRP A 96 -27.77 31.91 10.09
N THR A 97 -28.72 31.90 11.02
CA THR A 97 -28.86 30.80 12.00
C THR A 97 -29.09 29.47 11.28
N TYR A 98 -29.95 29.46 10.25
CA TYR A 98 -30.18 28.29 9.41
C TYR A 98 -28.89 27.85 8.71
N GLN A 99 -28.15 28.78 8.09
CA GLN A 99 -26.91 28.48 7.37
C GLN A 99 -25.82 27.89 8.28
N VAL A 100 -25.62 28.49 9.46
CA VAL A 100 -24.68 27.98 10.47
C VAL A 100 -25.11 26.61 10.98
N HIS A 101 -26.41 26.40 11.24
CA HIS A 101 -26.92 25.11 11.69
C HIS A 101 -26.72 24.02 10.63
N GLN A 102 -27.06 24.29 9.36
CA GLN A 102 -26.85 23.36 8.25
C GLN A 102 -25.38 22.99 8.10
N GLU A 103 -24.49 23.98 8.23
CA GLU A 103 -23.04 23.73 8.15
C GLU A 103 -22.55 22.85 9.30
N ARG A 104 -23.02 23.13 10.52
CA ARG A 104 -22.69 22.33 11.69
C ARG A 104 -23.14 20.88 11.52
N MET A 105 -24.39 20.64 11.08
CA MET A 105 -24.90 19.29 10.84
C MET A 105 -24.07 18.55 9.78
N PHE A 106 -23.67 19.23 8.72
CA PHE A 106 -22.79 18.66 7.69
C PHE A 106 -21.41 18.28 8.26
N GLN A 107 -20.82 19.14 9.07
CA GLN A 107 -19.53 18.89 9.71
C GLN A 107 -19.60 17.71 10.69
N GLU A 108 -20.65 17.65 11.51
CA GLU A 108 -20.89 16.55 12.46
C GLU A 108 -21.06 15.21 11.74
N TYR A 109 -21.84 15.16 10.65
CA TYR A 109 -21.97 13.97 9.82
C TYR A 109 -20.62 13.56 9.19
N SER A 110 -19.88 14.53 8.65
CA SER A 110 -18.58 14.29 8.02
C SER A 110 -17.56 13.75 9.02
N LEU A 111 -17.56 14.29 10.25
CA LEU A 111 -16.71 13.84 11.35
C LEU A 111 -17.07 12.42 11.77
N SER A 112 -18.35 12.12 12.01
CA SER A 112 -18.83 10.78 12.37
C SER A 112 -18.43 9.72 11.34
N ARG A 113 -18.54 10.05 10.04
CA ARG A 113 -18.09 9.17 8.96
C ARG A 113 -16.57 8.93 9.01
N ALA A 114 -15.78 9.97 9.24
CA ALA A 114 -14.33 9.86 9.36
C ALA A 114 -13.94 9.02 10.59
N GLU A 115 -14.58 9.24 11.74
CA GLU A 115 -14.36 8.45 12.97
C GLU A 115 -14.66 6.97 12.75
N SER A 116 -15.73 6.64 12.03
CA SER A 116 -16.06 5.25 11.66
C SER A 116 -14.96 4.60 10.82
N GLN A 117 -14.42 5.33 9.83
CA GLN A 117 -13.31 4.84 9.00
C GLN A 117 -12.02 4.62 9.80
N VAL A 118 -11.71 5.55 10.71
CA VAL A 118 -10.55 5.41 11.61
C VAL A 118 -10.69 4.17 12.48
N LYS A 119 -11.83 3.98 13.15
CA LYS A 119 -12.11 2.79 13.98
C LYS A 119 -12.00 1.49 13.17
N GLN A 120 -12.50 1.48 11.94
CA GLN A 120 -12.37 0.32 11.06
C GLN A 120 -10.91 0.03 10.71
N MET A 121 -10.13 1.06 10.38
CA MET A 121 -8.71 0.93 10.05
C MET A 121 -7.89 0.45 11.26
N GLU A 122 -8.16 0.99 12.45
CA GLU A 122 -7.52 0.56 13.71
C GLU A 122 -7.77 -0.93 13.97
N LYS A 123 -9.00 -1.42 13.75
CA LYS A 123 -9.32 -2.85 13.87
C LYS A 123 -8.52 -3.70 12.89
N VAL A 124 -8.44 -3.30 11.63
CA VAL A 124 -7.67 -4.02 10.60
C VAL A 124 -6.19 -4.06 10.95
N LEU A 125 -5.62 -2.93 11.35
CA LEU A 125 -4.20 -2.82 11.73
C LEU A 125 -3.89 -3.68 12.95
N THR A 126 -4.76 -3.67 13.97
CA THR A 126 -4.61 -4.48 15.17
C THR A 126 -4.62 -5.98 14.82
N GLN A 127 -5.58 -6.42 14.00
CA GLN A 127 -5.64 -7.81 13.55
C GLN A 127 -4.40 -8.21 12.75
N GLN A 128 -3.93 -7.34 11.86
CA GLN A 128 -2.76 -7.61 11.04
C GLN A 128 -1.48 -7.72 11.88
N ASN A 129 -1.34 -6.88 12.91
CA ASN A 129 -0.24 -6.97 13.86
C ASN A 129 -0.27 -8.28 14.65
N GLN A 130 -1.43 -8.68 15.16
CA GLN A 130 -1.60 -9.96 15.85
C GLN A 130 -1.21 -11.14 14.95
N ASN A 131 -1.66 -11.15 13.69
CA ASN A 131 -1.29 -12.20 12.73
C ASN A 131 0.22 -12.24 12.48
N ARG A 132 0.85 -11.07 12.30
CA ARG A 132 2.31 -10.97 12.12
C ARG A 132 3.08 -11.44 13.35
N GLU A 133 2.60 -11.13 14.55
CA GLU A 133 3.21 -11.61 15.80
C GLU A 133 3.16 -13.13 15.90
N LEU A 134 2.04 -13.74 15.51
CA LEU A 134 1.90 -15.20 15.45
C LEU A 134 2.86 -15.82 14.43
N GLU A 135 2.93 -15.28 13.21
CA GLU A 135 3.87 -15.73 12.17
C GLU A 135 5.33 -15.59 12.63
N LEU A 136 5.71 -14.45 13.22
CA LEU A 136 7.05 -14.22 13.76
C LEU A 136 7.41 -15.24 14.84
N ASN A 137 6.48 -15.56 15.74
CA ASN A 137 6.70 -16.54 16.79
C ASN A 137 6.82 -17.98 16.23
N ALA A 138 6.02 -18.33 15.22
CA ALA A 138 6.15 -19.61 14.52
C ALA A 138 7.53 -19.76 13.85
N MET A 139 7.94 -18.75 13.07
CA MET A 139 9.25 -18.73 12.41
C MET A 139 10.42 -18.78 13.41
N ARG A 140 10.31 -18.09 14.55
CA ARG A 140 11.29 -18.20 15.65
C ARG A 140 11.38 -19.62 16.19
N GLY A 141 10.24 -20.31 16.33
CA GLY A 141 10.17 -21.71 16.72
C GLY A 141 10.88 -22.64 15.73
N GLU A 142 10.64 -22.46 14.43
CA GLU A 142 11.30 -23.22 13.36
C GLU A 142 12.81 -22.99 13.33
N VAL A 143 13.26 -21.74 13.47
CA VAL A 143 14.69 -21.43 13.57
C VAL A 143 15.31 -22.11 14.78
N ALA A 144 14.62 -22.16 15.92
CA ALA A 144 15.11 -22.85 17.10
C ALA A 144 15.19 -24.37 16.91
N SER A 145 14.21 -24.99 16.25
CA SER A 145 14.23 -26.44 15.96
C SER A 145 15.33 -26.79 14.96
N LEU A 146 15.48 -26.04 13.87
CA LEU A 146 16.55 -26.23 12.88
C LEU A 146 17.94 -26.07 13.49
N LYS A 147 18.13 -25.12 14.41
CA LYS A 147 19.38 -24.97 15.16
C LYS A 147 19.73 -26.23 15.96
N LYS A 148 18.76 -26.81 16.68
CA LYS A 148 18.96 -28.07 17.42
C LYS A 148 19.35 -29.22 16.50
N VAL A 149 18.63 -29.40 15.39
CA VAL A 149 18.92 -30.43 14.39
C VAL A 149 20.33 -30.24 13.80
N MET A 150 20.72 -29.00 13.51
CA MET A 150 22.04 -28.67 13.00
C MET A 150 23.15 -29.01 14.01
N ASP A 151 22.95 -28.71 15.29
CA ASP A 151 23.89 -29.07 16.36
C ASP A 151 24.01 -30.60 16.53
N GLU A 152 22.90 -31.34 16.40
CA GLU A 152 22.91 -32.80 16.39
C GLU A 152 23.70 -33.37 15.20
N TYR A 153 23.51 -32.82 14.00
CA TYR A 153 24.29 -33.22 12.82
C TYR A 153 25.79 -32.92 13.00
N LYS A 154 26.16 -31.77 13.56
CA LYS A 154 27.56 -31.45 13.88
C LYS A 154 28.18 -32.45 14.85
N ARG A 155 27.45 -32.86 15.89
CA ARG A 155 27.90 -33.88 16.85
C ARG A 155 28.13 -35.22 16.15
N LYS A 156 27.14 -35.70 15.39
CA LYS A 156 27.25 -36.95 14.61
C LYS A 156 28.40 -36.92 13.61
N TYR A 157 28.60 -35.79 12.92
CA TYR A 157 29.71 -35.61 12.00
C TYR A 157 31.06 -35.73 12.70
N SER A 158 31.20 -35.08 13.86
CA SER A 158 32.43 -35.13 14.67
C SER A 158 32.74 -36.55 15.13
N GLU A 159 31.74 -37.28 15.63
CA GLU A 159 31.86 -38.69 16.04
C GLU A 159 32.30 -39.61 14.88
N VAL A 160 31.69 -39.44 13.70
CA VAL A 160 32.06 -40.22 12.50
C VAL A 160 33.49 -39.88 12.05
N SER A 161 33.85 -38.59 12.08
CA SER A 161 35.20 -38.13 11.71
C SER A 161 36.27 -38.71 12.63
N GLU A 162 36.04 -38.70 13.95
CA GLU A 162 36.94 -39.32 14.94
C GLU A 162 37.09 -40.83 14.71
N ARG A 163 35.99 -41.55 14.49
CA ARG A 163 36.02 -42.99 14.17
C ARG A 163 36.80 -43.27 12.89
N LEU A 164 36.64 -42.44 11.86
CA LEU A 164 37.38 -42.57 10.61
C LEU A 164 38.88 -42.35 10.84
N MET A 165 39.26 -41.33 11.61
CA MET A 165 40.67 -41.08 11.96
C MET A 165 41.28 -42.26 12.73
N GLU A 166 40.56 -42.83 13.69
CA GLU A 166 41.02 -44.00 14.45
C GLU A 166 41.19 -45.24 13.54
N ARG A 167 40.23 -45.50 12.65
CA ARG A 167 40.36 -46.57 11.66
C ARG A 167 41.54 -46.36 10.71
N ASN A 168 41.78 -45.13 10.28
CA ASN A 168 42.91 -44.83 9.39
C ASN A 168 44.25 -45.05 10.12
N ARG A 169 44.36 -44.69 11.41
CA ARG A 169 45.53 -45.00 12.24
C ARG A 169 45.74 -46.50 12.40
N GLN A 170 44.69 -47.27 12.66
CA GLN A 170 44.76 -48.72 12.78
C GLN A 170 45.19 -49.37 11.46
N TYR A 171 44.64 -48.90 10.34
CA TYR A 171 45.03 -49.33 9.01
C TYR A 171 46.51 -49.07 8.74
N GLN A 172 47.00 -47.85 9.00
CA GLN A 172 48.43 -47.51 8.84
C GLN A 172 49.34 -48.40 9.70
N LYS A 173 48.96 -48.70 10.95
CA LYS A 173 49.71 -49.64 11.81
C LYS A 173 49.75 -51.04 11.21
N LEU A 174 48.61 -51.55 10.75
CA LEU A 174 48.51 -52.89 10.17
C LEU A 174 49.29 -52.99 8.85
N GLN A 175 49.20 -51.95 8.01
CA GLN A 175 49.98 -51.81 6.78
C GLN A 175 51.48 -51.87 7.08
N GLY A 176 51.96 -51.09 8.05
CA GLY A 176 53.37 -51.09 8.45
C GLY A 176 53.86 -52.44 8.98
N LEU A 177 53.03 -53.16 9.74
CA LEU A 177 53.33 -54.53 10.19
C LEU A 177 53.39 -55.52 9.02
N TYR A 178 52.43 -55.43 8.09
CA TYR A 178 52.40 -56.26 6.88
C TYR A 178 53.64 -56.05 6.02
N ASP A 179 54.01 -54.79 5.75
CA ASP A 179 55.21 -54.46 4.97
C ASP A 179 56.49 -54.95 5.66
N SER A 180 56.57 -54.84 6.99
CA SER A 180 57.68 -55.37 7.79
C SER A 180 57.79 -56.90 7.70
N LEU A 181 56.66 -57.61 7.79
CA LEU A 181 56.61 -59.08 7.67
C LEU A 181 56.99 -59.53 6.26
N ARG A 182 56.48 -58.83 5.24
CA ARG A 182 56.82 -59.07 3.84
C ARG A 182 58.32 -58.91 3.61
N LEU A 183 58.93 -57.84 4.11
CA LEU A 183 60.37 -57.59 3.97
C LEU A 183 61.21 -58.66 4.68
N ARG A 184 60.80 -59.08 5.90
CA ARG A 184 61.45 -60.17 6.63
C ARG A 184 61.39 -61.49 5.86
N ASN A 185 60.24 -61.84 5.30
CA ASN A 185 60.08 -63.08 4.52
C ASN A 185 60.87 -63.03 3.20
N MET A 186 61.03 -61.85 2.59
CA MET A 186 61.93 -61.69 1.44
C MET A 186 63.40 -61.90 1.82
N VAL A 187 63.85 -61.40 2.98
CA VAL A 187 65.23 -61.61 3.48
C VAL A 187 65.52 -63.07 3.87
N VAL A 188 64.50 -63.83 4.30
CA VAL A 188 64.63 -65.28 4.55
C VAL A 188 64.53 -66.10 3.25
N GLY A 189 63.87 -65.57 2.22
CA GLY A 189 63.73 -66.21 0.91
C GLY A 189 64.90 -66.02 -0.05
N ASP A 190 65.88 -65.17 0.27
CA ASP A 190 66.99 -64.82 -0.63
C ASP A 190 68.18 -65.80 -0.54
N ARG A 191 67.87 -67.11 -0.43
CA ARG A 191 68.85 -68.18 -0.58
C ARG A 191 68.62 -69.12 -1.75
N GLU A 192 67.64 -68.87 -2.62
CA GLU A 192 67.56 -69.58 -3.90
C GLU A 192 66.59 -68.89 -4.88
N ALA A 193 67.16 -68.27 -5.92
CA ALA A 193 66.53 -68.08 -7.23
C ALA A 193 67.67 -67.91 -8.26
N PRO A 194 67.56 -68.40 -9.52
CA PRO A 194 66.64 -67.73 -10.45
C PRO A 194 66.05 -68.53 -11.65
N ARG A 195 64.84 -68.08 -12.06
CA ARG A 195 64.31 -67.92 -13.45
C ARG A 195 63.93 -69.22 -14.20
N GLN A 196 62.85 -69.33 -14.99
CA GLN A 196 62.15 -68.39 -15.88
C GLN A 196 60.84 -69.04 -16.42
N ALA A 197 59.81 -68.24 -16.75
CA ALA A 197 58.96 -68.31 -17.98
C ALA A 197 57.57 -67.67 -17.76
N ALA A 198 57.10 -66.92 -18.76
CA ALA A 198 55.78 -66.29 -18.87
C ALA A 198 55.14 -66.72 -20.21
N PRO A 199 53.87 -66.39 -20.53
CA PRO A 199 52.64 -66.27 -19.74
C PRO A 199 51.54 -67.24 -20.25
N PRO A 200 50.31 -67.21 -19.71
CA PRO A 200 49.20 -66.92 -20.63
C PRO A 200 48.15 -65.95 -20.08
N GLU A 201 47.47 -65.33 -21.03
CA GLU A 201 46.35 -64.38 -20.87
C GLU A 201 45.11 -65.07 -20.29
N PHE A 202 44.44 -64.43 -19.34
CA PHE A 202 42.99 -64.55 -19.17
C PHE A 202 42.39 -63.26 -18.63
N THR A 203 41.42 -62.76 -19.39
CA THR A 203 40.68 -61.52 -19.21
C THR A 203 39.83 -61.55 -17.94
N THR A 204 39.89 -60.49 -17.12
CA THR A 204 38.85 -60.23 -16.12
C THR A 204 38.50 -58.74 -16.13
N GLY A 205 37.26 -58.45 -16.53
CA GLY A 205 36.75 -57.11 -16.72
C GLY A 205 36.75 -56.29 -15.44
N VAL A 206 37.36 -55.12 -15.51
CA VAL A 206 37.18 -54.04 -14.54
C VAL A 206 35.85 -53.36 -14.85
N ILE A 207 34.82 -53.63 -14.04
CA ILE A 207 33.67 -52.72 -13.93
C ILE A 207 34.11 -51.55 -13.06
N ARG A 208 34.49 -50.46 -13.71
CA ARG A 208 34.68 -49.16 -13.08
C ARG A 208 33.36 -48.41 -13.19
N GLN A 209 32.58 -48.37 -12.11
CA GLN A 209 31.52 -47.37 -11.97
C GLN A 209 32.17 -46.01 -11.66
N PRO A 210 31.83 -44.93 -12.40
CA PRO A 210 32.06 -43.58 -11.94
C PRO A 210 30.83 -43.05 -11.20
N SER A 211 31.01 -42.62 -9.95
CA SER A 211 30.08 -41.71 -9.27
C SER A 211 30.37 -40.26 -9.71
N PRO A 212 29.37 -39.45 -10.06
CA PRO A 212 29.57 -38.03 -10.36
C PRO A 212 29.35 -37.16 -9.11
N ARG A 213 30.25 -36.20 -8.86
CA ARG A 213 30.03 -35.03 -8.01
C ARG A 213 30.45 -33.77 -8.77
N GLY A 214 29.52 -32.82 -8.88
CA GLY A 214 29.69 -31.37 -9.11
C GLY A 214 30.30 -30.97 -10.46
N SER A 215 29.85 -29.97 -11.21
CA SER A 215 29.00 -28.78 -10.97
C SER A 215 28.66 -28.22 -12.37
N PRO A 216 27.54 -27.51 -12.63
CA PRO A 216 27.38 -26.87 -13.94
C PRO A 216 28.03 -25.48 -13.96
N SER A 217 28.91 -25.30 -14.95
CA SER A 217 29.48 -24.02 -15.35
C SER A 217 28.52 -23.20 -16.21
N PHE A 218 28.73 -21.91 -16.07
CA PHE A 218 28.13 -20.75 -16.71
C PHE A 218 28.45 -20.61 -18.22
N LEU A 219 27.51 -19.94 -18.93
CA LEU A 219 27.58 -19.15 -20.18
C LEU A 219 27.45 -19.81 -21.57
N ALA A 220 26.42 -19.37 -22.32
CA ALA A 220 26.42 -18.76 -23.68
C ALA A 220 25.07 -19.06 -24.39
N THR A 221 24.08 -18.15 -24.45
CA THR A 221 23.87 -17.06 -25.45
C THR A 221 23.81 -17.61 -26.89
N GLY A 222 22.65 -18.04 -27.43
CA GLY A 222 21.57 -17.27 -28.09
C GLY A 222 21.24 -17.93 -29.46
N PRO A 223 20.36 -17.40 -30.35
CA PRO A 223 19.06 -16.74 -30.19
C PRO A 223 17.92 -17.47 -30.98
N ASP A 224 16.73 -16.85 -30.99
CA ASP A 224 15.57 -17.01 -31.90
C ASP A 224 14.46 -18.01 -31.57
N GLY A 225 13.22 -17.49 -31.63
CA GLY A 225 12.09 -18.23 -32.20
C GLY A 225 10.93 -18.59 -31.28
N ASP A 226 10.23 -17.58 -30.77
CA ASP A 226 8.75 -17.47 -30.82
C ASP A 226 7.90 -18.71 -30.48
N SER A 227 7.32 -18.79 -29.27
CA SER A 227 5.94 -19.31 -29.08
C SER A 227 5.34 -18.85 -27.76
N ARG A 228 4.40 -17.90 -27.87
CA ARG A 228 3.51 -17.45 -26.82
C ARG A 228 2.57 -18.59 -26.40
N LEU A 229 2.58 -18.95 -25.12
CA LEU A 229 1.46 -19.63 -24.47
C LEU A 229 1.20 -18.98 -23.11
N PHE A 230 0.40 -17.93 -23.12
CA PHE A 230 -0.73 -17.72 -22.20
C PHE A 230 -1.50 -16.49 -22.70
N SER A 231 -2.38 -16.73 -23.68
CA SER A 231 -3.55 -15.88 -23.91
C SER A 231 -4.75 -16.64 -23.36
N SER A 232 -5.35 -16.13 -22.29
CA SER A 232 -6.72 -16.46 -21.91
C SER A 232 -7.61 -15.45 -22.62
N LEU A 233 -8.52 -15.93 -23.47
CA LEU A 233 -9.62 -15.16 -24.03
C LEU A 233 -10.87 -15.36 -23.16
N GLU A 234 -11.37 -14.23 -22.68
CA GLU A 234 -12.71 -13.82 -22.19
C GLU A 234 -13.90 -14.31 -23.07
N PRO A 235 -15.21 -14.01 -22.79
CA PRO A 235 -15.80 -13.11 -21.77
C PRO A 235 -17.07 -13.63 -21.02
N ASP A 236 -17.47 -12.97 -19.91
CA ASP A 236 -18.81 -12.35 -19.85
C ASP A 236 -18.96 -11.29 -18.71
N THR A 237 -19.23 -10.06 -19.15
CA THR A 237 -20.05 -8.99 -18.56
C THR A 237 -19.97 -8.64 -17.05
N GLY A 238 -19.42 -7.44 -16.76
CA GLY A 238 -20.08 -6.50 -15.84
C GLY A 238 -19.26 -5.93 -14.67
N GLY A 239 -18.80 -4.68 -14.81
CA GLY A 239 -18.95 -3.68 -13.76
C GLY A 239 -17.74 -3.32 -12.86
N LYS A 240 -17.35 -2.04 -12.99
CA LYS A 240 -16.82 -1.13 -11.94
C LYS A 240 -15.33 -1.25 -11.57
N THR A 241 -14.54 -0.36 -12.17
CA THR A 241 -13.21 0.05 -11.72
C THR A 241 -13.30 0.81 -10.39
N PHE A 242 -12.64 0.28 -9.36
CA PHE A 242 -12.49 0.88 -8.04
C PHE A 242 -10.99 0.93 -7.72
N PHE A 243 -10.51 2.14 -7.40
CA PHE A 243 -9.14 2.56 -7.02
C PHE A 243 -8.13 2.82 -8.14
N GLN A 244 -7.92 4.11 -8.41
CA GLN A 244 -6.65 4.63 -8.92
C GLN A 244 -6.15 5.70 -7.94
N PHE A 245 -5.03 5.41 -7.27
CA PHE A 245 -4.33 6.37 -6.41
C PHE A 245 -3.51 7.33 -7.30
N SER A 246 -3.56 8.63 -7.00
CA SER A 246 -2.61 9.62 -7.53
C SER A 246 -1.96 10.35 -6.38
N SER A 247 -0.61 10.35 -6.35
CA SER A 247 0.21 11.17 -5.47
C SER A 247 0.69 12.44 -6.21
N PRO A 248 0.99 13.54 -5.50
CA PRO A 248 1.03 14.88 -6.08
C PRO A 248 2.37 15.23 -6.76
N ALA A 249 2.30 16.05 -7.81
CA ALA A 249 3.47 16.64 -8.45
C ALA A 249 3.96 17.88 -7.69
N ARG A 250 5.29 17.97 -7.59
CA ARG A 250 6.10 18.99 -6.91
C ARG A 250 5.88 20.42 -7.42
N ASP A 251 5.81 21.33 -6.45
CA ASP A 251 5.92 22.77 -6.58
C ASP A 251 7.33 23.19 -7.08
N LYS A 252 7.37 24.12 -8.04
CA LYS A 252 8.60 24.76 -8.54
C LYS A 252 8.47 26.28 -8.43
N GLY A 253 9.23 26.83 -7.49
CA GLY A 253 10.15 27.92 -7.80
C GLY A 253 9.61 29.36 -7.75
N ARG A 254 9.79 29.96 -6.58
CA ARG A 254 9.81 31.40 -6.27
C ARG A 254 10.46 32.28 -7.36
N THR A 255 9.80 33.38 -7.71
CA THR A 255 10.38 34.54 -8.39
C THR A 255 11.10 35.44 -7.39
N LEU A 256 12.34 35.79 -7.73
CA LEU A 256 13.25 36.65 -6.97
C LEU A 256 12.99 38.12 -7.27
N PHE A 257 13.05 38.93 -6.22
CA PHE A 257 13.12 40.39 -6.21
C PHE A 257 14.21 40.94 -7.13
N LYS A 258 13.92 42.05 -7.83
CA LYS A 258 14.94 43.02 -8.25
C LYS A 258 14.42 44.43 -8.01
N LYS A 259 15.06 45.13 -7.07
CA LYS A 259 15.09 46.59 -6.96
C LYS A 259 16.01 47.12 -8.06
N TYR A 260 15.58 48.14 -8.78
CA TYR A 260 16.28 49.42 -8.96
C TYR A 260 15.22 50.47 -9.27
#